data_AF-A0A0U1CXZ6-F1
#
_entry.id   AF-A0A0U1CXZ6-F1
#
_cell.length_a   1.000
_cell.length_b   1.000
_cell.length_c   1.000
_cell.angle_alpha   90.00
_cell.angle_beta   90.00
_cell.angle_gamma   90.00
#
_symmetry.space_group_name_H-M   'P 1'
#
loop_
_entity.id
_entity.type
_entity.pdbx_description
1 polymer ?
#
loop_
_entity_poly.entity_id
_entity_poly.type
_entity_poly.pdbx_seq_one_letter_code
_entity_poly.pdbx_strand_id
1 'polypeptide(L)' 'MVGIAVVVALAVLAVPIKQRCGAPGLSCATAVDPQGNIHYYYEVEPLGVYLAEIATGSNIAVFYESGQDLVKAP' A
#
# COMPACT_ATOMS: atom_id res chain seq x y z
N MET A 1 4.36 13.02 -29.87
CA MET A 1 3.64 13.43 -28.63
C MET A 1 3.00 12.27 -27.91
N VAL A 2 2.23 11.40 -28.59
CA VAL A 2 1.57 10.24 -27.98
C VAL A 2 2.52 9.35 -27.16
N GLY A 3 3.70 9.02 -27.69
CA GLY A 3 4.68 8.19 -26.96
C GLY A 3 5.14 8.81 -25.64
N ILE A 4 5.38 10.12 -25.62
CA ILE A 4 5.80 10.83 -24.39
C ILE A 4 4.66 10.81 -23.37
N ALA A 5 3.42 11.08 -23.80
CA ALA A 5 2.27 11.06 -22.91
C ALA A 5 2.07 9.67 -22.26
N VAL A 6 2.23 8.59 -23.03
CA VAL A 6 2.15 7.22 -22.51
C VAL A 6 3.25 6.94 -21.48
N VAL A 7 4.49 7.33 -21.78
CA VAL A 7 5.62 7.14 -20.85
C VAL A 7 5.40 7.90 -19.55
N VAL A 8 4.92 9.15 -19.62
CA VAL A 8 4.61 9.95 -18.42
C VAL A 8 3.48 9.31 -17.61
N ALA A 9 2.42 8.82 -18.26
CA ALA A 9 1.32 8.15 -17.56
C ALA A 9 1.80 6.88 -16.83
N LEU A 10 2.61 6.06 -17.48
CA LEU A 10 3.19 4.86 -16.84
C LEU A 10 4.12 5.23 -15.67
N ALA A 11 4.92 6.29 -15.80
CA ALA A 11 5.76 6.76 -14.72
C ALA A 11 4.94 7.22 -13.50
N VAL A 12 3.82 7.91 -13.71
CA VAL A 12 2.89 8.30 -12.63
C VAL A 12 2.25 7.07 -11.98
N LEU A 13 1.81 6.08 -12.77
CA LEU A 13 1.23 4.84 -12.23
C LEU A 13 2.24 3.98 -11.47
N ALA A 14 3.53 4.13 -11.73
CA ALA A 14 4.62 3.48 -11.03
C ALA A 14 5.09 4.23 -9.75
N VAL A 15 4.49 5.38 -9.43
CA VAL A 15 4.85 6.11 -8.20
C VAL A 15 4.54 5.22 -6.98
N PRO A 16 5.50 5.05 -6.05
CA PRO A 16 5.28 4.24 -4.87
C PRO A 16 4.34 4.94 -3.90
N ILE A 17 3.29 4.22 -3.47
CA ILE A 17 2.36 4.64 -2.44
C ILE A 17 2.48 3.67 -1.27
N LYS A 18 2.64 4.19 -0.05
CA LYS A 18 2.63 3.38 1.16
C LYS A 18 1.20 3.24 1.66
N GLN A 19 0.71 2.01 1.65
CA GLN A 19 -0.61 1.62 2.15
C GLN A 19 -0.41 0.88 3.47
N ARG A 20 -1.14 1.28 4.52
CA ARG A 20 -1.30 0.41 5.67
C ARG A 20 -2.37 -0.59 5.29
N CYS A 21 -1.98 -1.86 5.25
CA CYS A 21 -2.76 -3.01 4.82
C CYS A 21 -2.90 -3.12 3.30
N GLY A 22 -2.80 -4.34 2.76
CA GLY A 22 -2.87 -4.58 1.32
C GLY A 22 -4.28 -4.53 0.71
N ALA A 23 -5.24 -3.82 1.32
CA ALA A 23 -6.47 -3.49 0.60
C ALA A 23 -7.11 -2.21 1.18
N PRO A 24 -7.73 -1.36 0.34
CA PRO A 24 -8.33 -0.10 0.78
C PRO A 24 -9.45 -0.32 1.80
N GLY A 25 -9.41 0.42 2.91
CA GLY A 25 -10.46 0.40 3.94
C GLY A 25 -10.33 -0.74 4.96
N LEU A 26 -9.31 -1.59 4.86
CA LEU A 26 -8.99 -2.58 5.89
C LEU A 26 -7.97 -2.03 6.87
N SER A 27 -8.20 -2.29 8.17
CA SER A 27 -7.25 -2.01 9.24
C SER A 27 -6.71 -3.33 9.80
N CYS A 28 -5.59 -3.79 9.25
CA CYS A 28 -4.76 -4.87 9.78
C CYS A 28 -3.83 -4.30 10.86
N ALA A 29 -4.29 -4.38 12.10
CA ALA A 29 -3.50 -4.16 13.29
C ALA A 29 -3.35 -5.49 14.04
N THR A 30 -2.17 -5.76 14.60
CA THR A 30 -2.02 -6.86 15.56
C THR A 30 -2.59 -6.47 16.93
N ALA A 31 -2.76 -7.46 17.80
CA ALA A 31 -2.87 -7.17 19.23
C ALA A 31 -1.62 -6.42 19.75
N VAL A 32 -1.78 -5.70 20.86
CA VAL A 32 -0.68 -5.01 21.53
C VAL A 32 0.35 -6.04 22.00
N ASP A 33 1.61 -5.83 21.63
CA ASP A 33 2.72 -6.69 22.03
C ASP A 33 3.13 -6.47 23.51
N PRO A 34 3.97 -7.34 24.10
CA PRO A 34 4.44 -7.16 25.49
C PRO A 34 5.24 -5.87 25.72
N GLN A 35 5.73 -5.22 24.66
CA GLN A 35 6.45 -3.95 24.72
C GLN A 35 5.47 -2.75 24.59
N GLY A 36 4.17 -2.99 24.45
CA GLY A 36 3.13 -1.97 24.33
C GLY A 36 2.98 -1.37 22.93
N ASN A 37 3.39 -2.08 21.87
CA ASN A 37 3.27 -1.62 20.48
C ASN A 37 2.18 -2.38 19.72
N ILE A 38 1.52 -1.67 18.81
CA ILE A 38 0.63 -2.19 17.79
C ILE A 38 1.44 -2.28 16.49
N HIS A 39 1.40 -3.44 15.84
CA HIS A 39 2.06 -3.66 14.55
C HIS A 39 1.04 -3.48 13.44
N TYR A 40 1.32 -2.56 12.51
CA TYR A 40 0.51 -2.33 11.32
C TYR A 40 1.25 -2.85 10.11
N TYR A 41 0.69 -3.86 9.45
CA TYR A 41 1.22 -4.32 8.17
C TYR A 41 1.10 -3.21 7.12
N TYR A 42 2.13 -3.02 6.30
CA TYR A 42 2.09 -2.09 5.17
C TYR A 42 2.67 -2.71 3.91
N GLU A 43 2.21 -2.21 2.78
CA GLU A 43 2.75 -2.48 1.45
C GLU A 43 3.09 -1.16 0.78
N VAL A 44 4.23 -1.12 0.09
CA VAL A 44 4.60 -0.03 -0.81
C VAL A 44 4.35 -0.53 -2.21
N GLU A 45 3.31 -0.02 -2.84
CA GLU A 45 2.83 -0.52 -4.13
C GLU A 45 2.78 0.59 -5.20
N PRO A 46 2.77 0.23 -6.49
CA PRO A 46 2.54 1.21 -7.54
C PRO A 46 1.16 1.87 -7.38
N LEU A 47 1.08 3.18 -7.58
CA LEU A 47 -0.19 3.92 -7.60
C LEU A 47 -1.25 3.26 -8.50
N GLY A 48 -0.84 2.68 -9.63
CA GLY A 48 -1.75 1.97 -10.52
C GLY A 48 -2.34 0.70 -9.91
N VAL A 49 -1.58 -0.03 -9.08
CA VAL A 49 -2.09 -1.21 -8.36
C VAL A 49 -3.08 -0.75 -7.31
N TYR A 50 -2.72 0.24 -6.49
CA TYR A 50 -3.63 0.84 -5.51
C TYR A 50 -4.99 1.24 -6.12
N LEU A 51 -4.96 1.95 -7.25
CA LEU A 51 -6.18 2.36 -7.95
C LEU A 51 -6.99 1.17 -8.48
N ALA A 52 -6.32 0.10 -8.91
CA ALA A 52 -6.98 -1.13 -9.32
C ALA A 52 -7.64 -1.83 -8.13
N GLU A 53 -6.96 -1.93 -6.97
CA GLU A 53 -7.53 -2.50 -5.75
C GLU A 53 -8.78 -1.76 -5.27
N ILE A 54 -8.78 -0.41 -5.36
CA ILE A 54 -9.99 0.38 -5.06
C ILE A 54 -11.12 0.03 -6.02
N ALA A 55 -10.81 -0.08 -7.31
CA ALA A 55 -11.81 -0.35 -8.34
C ALA A 55 -12.39 -1.77 -8.24
N THR A 56 -11.59 -2.75 -7.84
CA THR A 56 -12.00 -4.17 -7.76
C THR A 56 -12.43 -4.61 -6.36
N GLY A 57 -12.07 -3.86 -5.31
CA GLY A 57 -12.31 -4.24 -3.92
C GLY A 57 -11.51 -5.48 -3.48
N SER A 58 -10.40 -5.78 -4.15
CA SER A 58 -9.58 -6.96 -3.90
C SER A 58 -8.13 -6.57 -3.64
N ASN A 59 -7.44 -7.32 -2.76
CA ASN A 59 -5.98 -7.26 -2.65
C ASN A 59 -5.33 -7.87 -3.89
N ILE A 60 -4.44 -7.11 -4.52
CA ILE A 60 -3.55 -7.54 -5.60
C ILE A 60 -2.15 -7.62 -5.00
N ALA A 61 -1.59 -8.82 -4.91
CA ALA A 61 -0.25 -9.04 -4.34
C ALA A 61 0.90 -8.58 -5.27
N VAL A 62 0.89 -7.31 -5.65
CA VAL A 62 1.89 -6.63 -6.49
C VAL A 62 2.36 -5.37 -5.78
N PHE A 63 3.43 -5.51 -5.02
CA PHE A 63 4.07 -4.44 -4.27
C PHE A 63 5.58 -4.42 -4.52
N TYR A 64 6.20 -3.26 -4.36
CA TYR A 64 7.65 -3.09 -4.40
C TYR A 64 8.31 -3.63 -3.13
N GLU A 65 7.68 -3.36 -1.97
CA GLU A 65 8.17 -3.77 -0.65
C GLU A 65 6.97 -3.93 0.30
N SER A 66 7.12 -4.77 1.34
CA SER A 66 6.15 -4.87 2.42
C SER A 66 6.86 -4.97 3.78
N GLY A 67 6.16 -4.59 4.85
CA GLY A 67 6.74 -4.53 6.18
C GLY A 67 5.73 -4.24 7.29
N GLN A 68 6.23 -3.78 8.43
CA GLN A 68 5.41 -3.46 9.60
C GLN A 68 5.80 -2.09 10.19
N ASP A 69 4.81 -1.24 10.43
CA ASP A 69 4.94 -0.03 11.21
C ASP A 69 4.64 -0.33 12.68
N LEU A 70 5.53 0.10 13.58
CA LEU A 70 5.34 0.02 15.03
C LEU A 70 4.74 1.31 15.54
N VAL A 71 3.60 1.23 16.22
CA VAL A 71 2.94 2.39 16.85
C VAL A 71 2.68 2.07 18.31
N LYS A 72 3.03 2.98 19.22
CA LYS A 72 2.76 2.81 20.65
C LYS A 72 1.24 2.83 20.90
N ALA A 73 0.74 1.87 21.67
CA ALA A 73 -0.67 1.90 22.09
C ALA A 73 -0.94 3.15 22.96
N PRO A 74 -2.08 3.83 22.77
CA PRO A 74 -2.46 5.02 23.54
C PRO A 74 -2.75 4.72 25.01
#